data_AF-D2IR03-F1
#
_entry.id   AF-D2IR03-F1
#
_cell.length_a   1.000
_cell.length_b   1.000
_cell.length_c   1.000
_cell.angle_alpha   90.00
_cell.angle_beta   90.00
_cell.angle_gamma   90.00
#
_symmetry.space_group_name_H-M   'P 1'
#
loop_
_entity.id
_entity.type
_entity.pdbx_description
1 polymer ?
#
loop_
_entity_poly.entity_id
_entity_poly.type
_entity_poly.pdbx_seq_one_letter_code
_entity_poly.pdbx_strand_id
1 'polypeptide(L)'
;YGPVAGTDYRDNQLRFILLCQAALEAPRILSLNNNPYFSGPYGEDVVFVCNDWHTGPLSCYLKSNYQSHGIYRDAKVAFSAELNNATAFCIHNISYQGRFAFSDYPELNLPERFKSSFDFIDG
;
A
#
# COMPACT_ATOMS: atom_id res chain seq x y z
N TYR A 1 5.98 2.43 16.52
CA TYR A 1 5.03 1.29 16.49
C TYR A 1 5.68 0.11 17.19
N GLY A 2 5.75 0.16 18.51
CA GLY A 2 6.52 -0.73 19.36
C GLY A 2 5.87 -0.78 20.75
N PRO A 3 6.46 -1.51 21.71
CA PRO A 3 5.88 -1.64 23.06
C PRO A 3 5.83 -0.29 23.80
N VAL A 4 6.65 0.67 23.38
CA VAL A 4 6.71 2.03 23.93
C VAL A 4 6.58 3.05 22.79
N ALA A 5 5.99 4.22 23.08
CA ALA A 5 5.92 5.33 22.12
C ALA A 5 7.33 5.69 21.61
N GLY A 6 7.44 5.93 20.30
CA GLY A 6 8.72 6.24 19.64
C GLY A 6 9.64 5.03 19.41
N THR A 7 9.27 3.83 19.85
CA THR A 7 9.99 2.59 19.51
C THR A 7 9.27 1.83 18.40
N ASP A 8 10.02 1.04 17.64
CA ASP A 8 9.51 0.19 16.58
C ASP A 8 9.79 -1.29 16.87
N TYR A 9 8.83 -2.16 16.53
CA TYR A 9 9.12 -3.59 16.46
C TYR A 9 10.06 -3.86 15.28
N ARG A 10 10.99 -4.80 15.48
CA ARG A 10 11.98 -5.20 14.48
C ARG A 10 11.34 -5.70 13.18
N ASP A 11 10.18 -6.32 13.26
CA ASP A 11 9.44 -6.91 12.13
C ASP A 11 8.38 -5.97 11.54
N ASN A 12 8.38 -4.67 11.90
CA ASN A 12 7.39 -3.72 11.40
C ASN A 12 7.34 -3.66 9.87
N GLN A 13 8.49 -3.62 9.21
CA GLN A 13 8.55 -3.59 7.74
C GLN A 13 7.80 -4.79 7.13
N LEU A 14 8.04 -6.00 7.65
CA LEU A 14 7.32 -7.21 7.23
C LEU A 14 5.81 -7.13 7.47
N ARG A 15 5.38 -6.63 8.64
CA ARG A 15 3.95 -6.50 8.97
C ARG A 15 3.22 -5.59 7.98
N PHE A 16 3.84 -4.48 7.61
CA PHE A 16 3.22 -3.50 6.71
C PHE A 16 3.30 -3.91 5.23
N ILE A 17 4.34 -4.65 4.82
CA ILE A 17 4.36 -5.33 3.52
C ILE A 17 3.19 -6.30 3.41
N LEU A 18 3.01 -7.15 4.42
CA LEU A 18 1.94 -8.16 4.44
C LEU A 18 0.56 -7.49 4.36
N LEU A 19 0.35 -6.40 5.10
CA LEU A 19 -0.86 -5.59 5.02
C LEU A 19 -1.11 -5.08 3.59
N CYS A 20 -0.10 -4.47 2.96
CA CYS A 20 -0.25 -3.90 1.62
C CYS A 20 -0.58 -4.96 0.57
N GLN A 21 0.09 -6.11 0.61
CA GLN A 21 -0.14 -7.19 -0.34
C GLN A 21 -1.52 -7.84 -0.13
N ALA A 22 -1.89 -8.12 1.13
CA ALA A 22 -3.21 -8.67 1.44
C ALA A 22 -4.34 -7.71 1.04
N ALA A 23 -4.15 -6.40 1.21
CA ALA A 23 -5.12 -5.39 0.80
C ALA A 23 -5.35 -5.36 -0.71
N LEU A 24 -4.36 -5.71 -1.54
CA LEU A 24 -4.49 -5.82 -3.00
C LEU A 24 -5.14 -7.14 -3.46
N GLU A 25 -5.08 -8.19 -2.65
CA GLU A 25 -5.75 -9.45 -2.96
C GLU A 25 -7.22 -9.47 -2.52
N ALA A 26 -7.51 -8.91 -1.34
CA ALA A 26 -8.83 -9.01 -0.70
C ALA A 26 -10.01 -8.62 -1.61
N PRO A 27 -9.97 -7.50 -2.39
CA PRO A 27 -11.08 -7.13 -3.26
C PRO A 27 -11.38 -8.15 -4.37
N ARG A 28 -10.38 -8.96 -4.77
CA ARG A 28 -10.49 -9.90 -5.89
C ARG A 28 -10.88 -11.29 -5.46
N ILE A 29 -10.37 -11.76 -4.32
CA ILE A 29 -10.50 -13.16 -3.90
C ILE A 29 -11.58 -13.40 -2.84
N LEU A 30 -11.99 -12.36 -2.10
CA LEU A 30 -12.99 -12.51 -1.05
C LEU A 30 -14.39 -12.24 -1.58
N SER A 31 -15.23 -13.28 -1.60
CA SER A 31 -16.65 -13.14 -1.88
C SER A 31 -17.42 -12.69 -0.64
N LEU A 32 -17.99 -11.50 -0.68
CA LEU A 32 -18.70 -10.87 0.43
C LEU A 32 -20.19 -10.75 0.08
N ASN A 33 -21.02 -11.57 0.74
CA ASN A 33 -22.45 -11.70 0.41
C ASN A 33 -23.37 -11.14 1.49
N ASN A 34 -22.84 -10.35 2.43
CA ASN A 34 -23.60 -9.81 3.55
C ASN A 34 -24.42 -8.56 3.19
N ASN A 35 -24.16 -7.94 2.02
CA ASN A 35 -24.87 -6.76 1.57
C ASN A 35 -26.08 -7.18 0.69
N PRO A 36 -27.28 -6.61 0.89
CA PRO A 36 -28.46 -6.97 0.08
C PRO A 36 -28.38 -6.51 -1.39
N TYR A 37 -27.48 -5.60 -1.72
CA TYR A 37 -27.32 -5.02 -3.07
C TYR A 37 -26.05 -5.48 -3.80
N PHE A 38 -25.08 -6.06 -3.08
CA PHE A 38 -23.81 -6.48 -3.63
C PHE A 38 -23.44 -7.87 -3.11
N SER A 39 -22.97 -8.73 -4.02
CA SER A 39 -22.53 -10.09 -3.69
C SER A 39 -21.32 -10.46 -4.55
N GLY A 40 -20.56 -11.44 -4.08
CA GLY A 40 -19.29 -11.83 -4.70
C GLY A 40 -18.13 -10.91 -4.33
N PRO A 41 -17.03 -10.95 -5.08
CA PRO A 41 -15.88 -10.08 -4.86
C PRO A 41 -16.17 -8.63 -5.27
N TYR A 42 -15.48 -7.68 -4.64
CA TYR A 42 -15.52 -6.27 -5.05
C TYR A 42 -15.00 -6.09 -6.50
N GLY A 43 -14.07 -6.93 -6.93
CA GLY A 43 -13.48 -6.88 -8.24
C GLY A 43 -12.33 -5.88 -8.33
N GLU A 44 -12.19 -5.27 -9.51
CA GLU A 44 -11.04 -4.41 -9.85
C GLU A 44 -11.40 -2.92 -9.95
N ASP A 45 -12.69 -2.59 -9.97
CA ASP A 45 -13.20 -1.21 -9.97
C ASP A 45 -13.30 -0.70 -8.51
N VAL A 46 -12.13 -0.47 -7.89
CA VAL A 46 -11.98 -0.08 -6.49
C VAL A 46 -11.10 1.15 -6.31
N VAL A 47 -11.42 1.94 -5.28
CA VAL A 47 -10.60 3.05 -4.79
C VAL A 47 -9.89 2.60 -3.52
N PHE A 48 -8.56 2.56 -3.55
CA PHE A 48 -7.74 2.31 -2.36
C PHE A 48 -7.49 3.62 -1.61
N VAL A 49 -7.75 3.66 -0.31
CA VAL A 49 -7.36 4.79 0.54
C VAL A 49 -6.25 4.33 1.47
N CYS A 50 -5.02 4.74 1.16
CA CYS A 50 -3.81 4.48 1.91
C CYS A 50 -3.66 5.51 3.02
N ASN A 51 -3.71 5.06 4.27
CA ASN A 51 -3.58 5.92 5.44
C ASN A 51 -2.19 5.76 6.05
N ASP A 52 -1.43 6.85 6.08
CA ASP A 52 -0.07 6.96 6.59
C ASP A 52 0.96 6.01 5.93
N TRP A 53 2.20 6.18 6.37
CA TRP A 53 3.40 5.51 5.85
C TRP A 53 3.30 3.99 5.79
N HIS A 54 2.55 3.34 6.69
CA HIS A 54 2.35 1.87 6.70
C HIS A 54 1.81 1.34 5.37
N THR A 55 1.00 2.16 4.69
CA THR A 55 0.34 1.78 3.44
C THR A 55 1.00 2.39 2.21
N GLY A 56 2.09 3.14 2.39
CA GLY A 56 2.88 3.73 1.29
C GLY A 56 3.30 2.73 0.22
N PRO A 57 3.83 1.53 0.59
CA PRO A 57 4.26 0.52 -0.38
C PRO A 57 3.15 -0.02 -1.28
N LEU A 58 1.86 0.07 -0.90
CA LEU A 58 0.72 -0.47 -1.66
C LEU A 58 0.74 0.04 -3.10
N SER A 59 1.00 1.33 -3.29
CA SER A 59 1.06 1.95 -4.62
C SER A 59 2.16 1.36 -5.53
N CYS A 60 3.29 0.96 -4.94
CA CYS A 60 4.38 0.31 -5.66
C CYS A 60 3.99 -1.11 -6.07
N TYR A 61 3.40 -1.89 -5.15
CA TYR A 61 2.91 -3.24 -5.46
C TYR A 61 1.82 -3.24 -6.52
N LEU A 62 0.86 -2.32 -6.41
CA LEU A 62 -0.20 -2.13 -7.40
C LEU A 62 0.38 -1.95 -8.80
N LYS A 63 1.33 -1.02 -8.96
CA LYS A 63 2.01 -0.76 -10.24
C LYS A 63 2.91 -1.91 -10.68
N SER A 64 3.61 -2.55 -9.76
CA SER A 64 4.63 -3.55 -10.10
C SER A 64 4.06 -4.91 -10.45
N ASN A 65 3.05 -5.36 -9.70
CA ASN A 65 2.60 -6.74 -9.69
C ASN A 65 1.22 -6.91 -10.33
N TYR A 66 0.37 -5.88 -10.33
CA TYR A 66 -1.00 -5.99 -10.82
C TYR A 66 -1.17 -5.28 -12.15
N GLN A 67 -0.84 -3.99 -12.24
CA GLN A 67 -1.02 -3.20 -13.46
C GLN A 67 -0.15 -3.68 -14.61
N SER A 68 1.05 -4.17 -14.31
CA SER A 68 1.94 -4.82 -15.29
C SER A 68 1.34 -6.08 -15.92
N HIS A 69 0.39 -6.72 -15.25
CA HIS A 69 -0.34 -7.91 -15.72
C HIS A 69 -1.78 -7.57 -16.16
N GLY A 70 -2.11 -6.29 -16.29
CA GLY A 70 -3.43 -5.84 -16.73
C GLY A 70 -4.54 -6.03 -15.70
N ILE A 71 -4.22 -6.04 -14.41
CA ILE A 71 -5.16 -6.07 -13.29
C ILE A 71 -5.21 -4.66 -12.68
N TYR A 72 -6.38 -4.20 -12.22
CA TYR A 72 -6.55 -2.85 -11.67
C TYR A 72 -6.10 -1.75 -12.67
N ARG A 73 -6.38 -1.94 -13.96
CA ARG A 73 -5.85 -1.09 -15.05
C ARG A 73 -6.22 0.37 -14.87
N ASP A 74 -7.43 0.61 -14.37
CA ASP A 74 -7.95 1.94 -14.20
C ASP A 74 -7.53 2.57 -12.87
N ALA A 75 -6.87 1.83 -11.98
CA ALA A 75 -6.41 2.34 -10.69
C ALA A 75 -5.29 3.39 -10.83
N LYS A 76 -5.51 4.60 -10.31
CA LYS A 76 -4.64 5.77 -10.40
C LYS A 76 -4.14 6.17 -9.04
N VAL A 77 -2.84 6.25 -8.82
CA VAL A 77 -2.33 6.81 -7.56
C VAL A 77 -2.54 8.32 -7.58
N ALA A 78 -3.41 8.84 -6.72
CA ALA A 78 -3.71 10.26 -6.62
C ALA A 78 -3.51 10.74 -5.19
N PHE A 79 -2.84 11.86 -4.98
CA PHE A 79 -2.77 12.51 -3.66
C PHE A 79 -4.08 13.28 -3.33
N SER A 80 -5.05 13.29 -4.26
CA SER A 80 -6.40 13.85 -4.11
C SER A 80 -7.41 12.98 -4.88
N ALA A 81 -8.55 12.67 -4.26
CA ALA A 81 -9.48 11.59 -4.62
C ALA A 81 -10.43 11.86 -5.82
N GLU A 82 -10.02 12.60 -6.85
CA GLU A 82 -10.95 13.08 -7.88
C GLU A 82 -11.18 12.15 -9.09
N LEU A 83 -10.71 10.90 -9.09
CA LEU A 83 -10.89 10.00 -10.23
C LEU A 83 -11.26 8.57 -9.83
N ASN A 84 -12.17 7.96 -10.61
CA ASN A 84 -12.53 6.54 -10.50
C ASN A 84 -11.29 5.66 -10.59
N ASN A 85 -11.28 4.63 -9.75
CA ASN A 85 -10.14 3.76 -9.47
C ASN A 85 -8.92 4.59 -9.11
N ALA A 86 -8.75 4.90 -7.83
CA ALA A 86 -7.60 5.66 -7.37
C ALA A 86 -7.01 5.11 -6.08
N THR A 87 -5.69 5.17 -5.93
CA THR A 87 -5.03 5.09 -4.64
C THR A 87 -4.92 6.50 -4.08
N ALA A 88 -5.79 6.87 -3.15
CA ALA A 88 -5.66 8.10 -2.34
C ALA A 88 -4.62 7.89 -1.24
N PHE A 89 -3.66 8.81 -1.05
CA PHE A 89 -2.71 8.73 0.07
C PHE A 89 -2.99 9.84 1.09
N CYS A 90 -3.40 9.45 2.30
CA CYS A 90 -3.80 10.33 3.39
C CYS A 90 -2.70 10.40 4.45
N ILE A 91 -2.14 11.60 4.65
CA ILE A 91 -1.14 11.89 5.69
C ILE A 91 -1.87 12.37 6.95
N HIS A 92 -1.84 11.57 8.02
CA HIS A 92 -2.42 11.93 9.31
C HIS A 92 -1.38 12.58 10.22
N ASN A 93 -0.11 12.20 10.10
CA ASN A 93 0.97 12.78 10.91
C ASN A 93 2.34 12.69 10.21
N ILE A 94 2.88 13.85 9.83
CA ILE A 94 4.18 13.95 9.14
C ILE A 94 5.38 13.53 10.01
N SER A 95 5.19 13.43 11.33
CA SER A 95 6.24 13.05 12.27
C SER A 95 6.63 11.57 12.15
N TYR A 96 5.72 10.73 11.63
CA TYR A 96 5.95 9.30 11.45
C TYR A 96 5.96 8.98 9.96
N GLN A 97 7.14 8.62 9.44
CA GLN A 97 7.37 8.45 7.99
C GLN A 97 7.73 7.02 7.59
N GLY A 98 7.90 6.11 8.55
CA GLY A 98 8.33 4.74 8.25
C GLY A 98 9.75 4.68 7.70
N ARG A 99 10.70 5.27 8.43
CA ARG A 99 12.11 5.32 8.01
C ARG A 99 12.78 3.99 8.34
N PHE A 100 13.19 3.27 7.31
CA PHE A 100 13.98 2.04 7.39
C PHE A 100 15.33 2.25 6.71
N ALA A 101 16.33 1.42 7.02
CA ALA A 101 17.63 1.56 6.38
C ALA A 101 17.51 1.23 4.89
N PHE A 102 18.21 1.97 4.04
CA PHE A 102 18.18 1.75 2.60
C PHE A 102 18.69 0.35 2.20
N SER A 103 19.56 -0.24 3.03
CA SER A 103 20.02 -1.63 2.91
C SER A 103 18.89 -2.66 3.01
N ASP A 104 17.78 -2.30 3.65
CA ASP A 104 16.66 -3.19 3.94
C ASP A 104 15.62 -3.16 2.80
N TYR A 105 15.87 -2.38 1.74
CA TYR A 105 15.02 -2.34 0.53
C TYR A 105 14.74 -3.73 -0.07
N PRO A 106 15.70 -4.69 -0.15
CA PRO A 106 15.43 -6.03 -0.66
C PRO A 106 14.31 -6.75 0.08
N GLU A 107 14.04 -6.43 1.35
CA GLU A 107 12.94 -7.03 2.12
C GLU A 107 11.56 -6.67 1.55
N LEU A 108 11.44 -5.54 0.84
CA LEU A 108 10.20 -5.13 0.17
C LEU A 108 9.85 -6.02 -1.04
N ASN A 109 10.77 -6.83 -1.56
CA ASN A 109 10.55 -7.63 -2.77
C ASN A 109 9.96 -6.82 -3.95
N LEU A 110 10.35 -5.55 -4.05
CA LEU A 110 9.93 -4.63 -5.12
C LEU A 110 11.03 -4.55 -6.20
N PRO A 111 10.65 -4.33 -7.48
CA PRO A 111 11.64 -4.13 -8.54
C PRO A 111 12.53 -2.90 -8.30
N GLU A 112 13.82 -3.00 -8.61
CA GLU A 112 14.84 -1.96 -8.35
C GLU A 112 14.47 -0.55 -8.85
N ARG A 113 13.65 -0.46 -9.90
CA ARG A 113 13.12 0.83 -10.41
C ARG A 113 12.34 1.64 -9.38
N PHE A 114 11.86 1.04 -8.30
CA PHE A 114 11.17 1.74 -7.20
C PHE A 114 12.09 2.12 -6.05
N LYS A 115 13.35 1.68 -6.04
CA LYS A 115 14.25 1.85 -4.90
C LYS A 115 14.50 3.30 -4.54
N SER A 116 14.67 4.16 -5.54
CA SER A 116 14.83 5.61 -5.33
C SER A 116 13.60 6.26 -4.68
N SER A 117 12.41 5.65 -4.78
CA SER A 117 11.21 6.15 -4.09
C SER A 117 11.23 5.92 -2.58
N PHE A 118 12.15 5.08 -2.09
CA PHE A 118 12.38 4.79 -0.68
C PHE A 118 13.71 5.37 -0.19
N ASP A 119 14.40 6.15 -1.03
CA ASP A 119 15.57 6.89 -0.63
C ASP A 119 15.14 8.09 0.23
N PHE A 120 15.71 8.21 1.41
CA PHE A 120 15.47 9.31 2.32
C PHE A 120 16.82 9.82 2.82
N ILE A 121 17.15 11.06 2.46
CA ILE A 121 18.33 11.78 2.92
C ILE A 121 17.85 12.75 4.00
N ASP A 122 18.36 12.59 5.23
CA ASP A 122 18.33 13.70 6.19
C ASP A 122 19.39 14.73 5.79
N GLY A 123 19.00 16.01 5.80
CA GLY A 123 19.90 17.12 5.52
C GLY A 123 20.93 17.33 6.62
#